data_AF-A0A0M2KDE0-F1
#
_entry.id   AF-A0A0M2KDE0-F1
#
_cell.length_a   1.000
_cell.length_b   1.000
_cell.length_c   1.000
_cell.angle_alpha   90.00
_cell.angle_beta   90.00
_cell.angle_gamma   90.00
#
_symmetry.space_group_name_H-M   'P 1'
#
loop_
_entity.id
_entity.type
_entity.pdbx_description
1 polymer ?
#
loop_
_entity_poly.entity_id
_entity_poly.type
_entity_poly.pdbx_seq_one_letter_code
_entity_poly.pdbx_strand_id
1 'polypeptide(L)'
;MINIKENIDHIRVYYYSNEHLFKSELIKLGSYEFYDKYLYNLTPREYLDFLQFLIDDISERKTIIPDETTSLISYMLGKEILTKQEDNSFAISENIFTENYQDLTKKFITLNNLHTAKREKNIIESKIHNRKALNKIKKRL
;
A
#
# COMPACT_ATOMS: atom_id res chain seq x y z
N MET A 1 -1.64 -9.41 -14.62
CA MET A 1 -2.19 -8.88 -13.37
C MET A 1 -1.40 -9.49 -12.24
N ILE A 2 -0.95 -8.69 -11.28
CA ILE A 2 -0.15 -9.19 -10.16
C ILE A 2 -1.05 -9.99 -9.21
N ASN A 3 -0.52 -11.07 -8.63
CA ASN A 3 -1.22 -11.88 -7.65
C ASN A 3 -0.33 -12.12 -6.41
N ILE A 4 -0.28 -11.12 -5.53
CA ILE A 4 0.56 -11.16 -4.32
C ILE A 4 0.10 -12.28 -3.37
N LYS A 5 -1.21 -12.39 -3.13
CA LYS A 5 -1.78 -13.32 -2.14
C LYS A 5 -1.45 -14.77 -2.45
N GLU A 6 -1.65 -15.22 -3.69
CA GLU A 6 -1.38 -16.60 -4.08
C GLU A 6 0.12 -16.93 -4.16
N ASN A 7 0.99 -15.93 -4.21
CA ASN A 7 2.43 -16.11 -4.36
C ASN A 7 3.22 -15.70 -3.11
N ILE A 8 2.55 -15.47 -1.98
CA ILE A 8 3.18 -14.89 -0.79
C ILE A 8 4.32 -15.77 -0.23
N ASP A 9 4.13 -17.09 -0.22
CA ASP A 9 5.14 -18.06 0.24
C ASP A 9 6.41 -18.06 -0.64
N HIS A 10 6.31 -17.53 -1.86
CA HIS A 10 7.40 -17.44 -2.84
C HIS A 10 7.58 -16.02 -3.36
N ILE A 11 7.22 -15.02 -2.54
CA ILE A 11 7.06 -13.63 -3.00
C ILE A 11 8.32 -13.07 -3.65
N ARG A 12 9.51 -13.43 -3.13
CA ARG A 12 10.79 -12.98 -3.68
C ARG A 12 10.97 -13.42 -5.14
N VAL A 13 10.76 -14.71 -5.41
CA VAL A 13 10.88 -15.27 -6.78
C VAL A 13 9.82 -14.68 -7.69
N TYR A 14 8.58 -14.58 -7.19
CA TYR A 14 7.47 -14.02 -7.95
C TYR A 14 7.69 -12.55 -8.30
N TYR A 15 8.15 -11.74 -7.35
CA TYR A 15 8.44 -10.32 -7.54
C TYR A 15 9.51 -10.12 -8.60
N TYR A 16 10.68 -10.76 -8.48
CA TYR A 16 11.75 -10.55 -9.46
C TYR A 16 11.40 -11.09 -10.85
N SER A 17 10.58 -12.14 -10.94
CA SER A 17 10.07 -12.62 -12.23
C SER A 17 9.07 -11.64 -12.89
N ASN A 18 8.46 -10.75 -12.10
CA ASN A 18 7.39 -9.84 -12.53
C ASN A 18 7.70 -8.37 -12.18
N GLU A 19 8.96 -8.01 -11.96
CA GLU A 19 9.35 -6.73 -11.35
C GLU A 19 8.81 -5.54 -12.15
N HIS A 20 8.92 -5.60 -13.47
CA HIS A 20 8.40 -4.56 -14.37
C HIS A 20 6.89 -4.35 -14.23
N LEU A 21 6.11 -5.42 -13.99
CA LEU A 21 4.67 -5.33 -13.75
C LEU A 21 4.40 -4.68 -12.40
N PHE A 22 5.11 -5.10 -11.34
CA PHE A 22 5.01 -4.50 -10.00
C PHE A 22 5.28 -3.00 -10.04
N LYS A 23 6.41 -2.60 -10.62
CA LYS A 23 6.78 -1.19 -10.72
C LYS A 23 5.79 -0.41 -11.57
N SER A 24 5.43 -0.90 -12.76
CA SER A 24 4.48 -0.21 -13.64
C SER A 24 3.12 -0.03 -12.97
N GLU A 25 2.63 -1.04 -12.27
CA GLU A 25 1.36 -1.00 -11.59
C GLU A 25 1.38 -0.09 -10.37
N LEU A 26 2.46 -0.13 -9.58
CA LEU A 26 2.63 0.76 -8.44
C LEU A 26 2.74 2.23 -8.87
N ILE A 27 3.47 2.52 -9.95
CA ILE A 27 3.53 3.86 -10.56
C ILE A 27 2.14 4.33 -11.02
N LYS A 28 1.39 3.44 -11.69
CA LYS A 28 0.07 3.78 -12.23
C LYS A 28 -0.97 4.05 -11.14
N LEU A 29 -0.93 3.27 -10.06
CA LEU A 29 -1.94 3.33 -9.01
C LEU A 29 -1.57 4.31 -7.90
N GLY A 30 -0.28 4.40 -7.54
CA GLY A 30 0.15 5.01 -6.30
C GLY A 30 -0.10 4.12 -5.08
N SER A 31 0.47 4.51 -3.92
CA SER A 31 0.49 3.65 -2.72
C SER A 31 -0.90 3.31 -2.19
N TYR A 32 -1.83 4.27 -2.17
CA TYR A 32 -3.19 4.07 -1.63
C TYR A 32 -3.96 3.05 -2.48
N GLU A 33 -4.06 3.27 -3.78
CA GLU A 33 -4.82 2.40 -4.69
C GLU A 33 -4.14 1.03 -4.85
N PHE A 34 -2.80 0.97 -4.83
CA PHE A 34 -2.08 -0.30 -4.84
C PHE A 34 -2.39 -1.11 -3.58
N TYR A 35 -2.34 -0.48 -2.40
CA TYR A 35 -2.71 -1.13 -1.14
C TYR A 35 -4.15 -1.65 -1.19
N ASP A 36 -5.09 -0.80 -1.59
CA ASP A 36 -6.52 -1.12 -1.63
C ASP A 36 -6.81 -2.33 -2.54
N LYS A 37 -6.08 -2.43 -3.66
CA LYS A 37 -6.25 -3.48 -4.66
C LYS A 37 -5.58 -4.79 -4.27
N TYR A 38 -4.36 -4.75 -3.72
CA TYR A 38 -3.51 -5.92 -3.58
C TYR A 38 -3.21 -6.35 -2.15
N LEU A 39 -3.20 -5.42 -1.20
CA LEU A 39 -2.74 -5.67 0.16
C LEU A 39 -3.89 -5.74 1.17
N TYR A 40 -5.00 -5.05 0.90
CA TYR A 40 -6.17 -4.97 1.80
C TYR A 40 -6.72 -6.34 2.24
N ASN A 41 -6.73 -7.32 1.33
CA ASN A 41 -7.27 -8.67 1.58
C ASN A 41 -6.23 -9.69 2.09
N LEU A 42 -5.01 -9.23 2.38
CA LEU A 42 -4.01 -10.09 3.00
C LEU A 42 -4.38 -10.38 4.46
N THR A 43 -3.98 -11.53 4.98
CA THR A 43 -3.96 -11.74 6.43
C THR A 43 -2.85 -10.88 7.05
N PRO A 44 -2.87 -10.60 8.37
CA PRO A 44 -1.78 -9.88 9.01
C PRO A 44 -0.41 -10.51 8.76
N ARG A 45 -0.33 -11.84 8.75
CA ARG A 45 0.92 -12.56 8.46
C ARG A 45 1.39 -12.32 7.03
N GLU A 46 0.51 -12.55 6.05
CA GLU A 46 0.80 -12.32 4.63
C GLU A 46 1.25 -10.87 4.35
N TYR A 47 0.58 -9.91 5.01
CA TYR A 47 0.93 -8.50 4.91
C TYR A 47 2.34 -8.20 5.43
N LEU A 48 2.68 -8.77 6.59
CA LEU A 48 3.99 -8.57 7.21
C LEU A 48 5.10 -9.28 6.44
N ASP A 49 4.84 -10.46 5.89
CA ASP A 49 5.77 -11.16 5.01
C ASP A 49 6.06 -10.32 3.75
N PHE A 50 5.02 -9.72 3.14
CA PHE A 50 5.20 -8.82 2.00
C PHE A 50 5.96 -7.54 2.37
N LEU A 51 5.64 -6.92 3.51
CA LEU A 51 6.32 -5.73 4.02
C LEU A 51 7.80 -6.01 4.28
N GLN A 52 8.12 -7.14 4.94
CA GLN A 52 9.50 -7.55 5.20
C GLN A 52 10.27 -7.71 3.89
N PHE A 53 9.67 -8.40 2.90
CA PHE A 53 10.27 -8.55 1.59
C PHE A 53 10.62 -7.19 0.94
N LEU A 54 9.70 -6.21 0.95
CA LEU A 54 9.96 -4.89 0.36
C LEU A 54 11.08 -4.14 1.10
N ILE A 55 11.15 -4.29 2.42
CA ILE A 55 12.18 -3.66 3.23
C ILE A 55 13.55 -4.30 2.94
N ASP A 56 13.61 -5.63 2.82
CA ASP A 56 14.82 -6.35 2.44
C ASP A 56 15.30 -5.91 1.05
N ASP A 57 14.37 -5.80 0.07
CA ASP A 57 14.68 -5.34 -1.28
C ASP A 57 15.34 -3.96 -1.28
N ILE A 58 14.80 -3.00 -0.51
CA ILE A 58 15.39 -1.65 -0.42
C ILE A 58 16.74 -1.66 0.30
N SER A 59 16.86 -2.48 1.36
CA SER A 59 18.11 -2.59 2.13
C SER A 59 19.26 -3.19 1.29
N GLU A 60 18.94 -4.03 0.30
CA GLU A 60 19.90 -4.62 -0.64
C GLU A 60 20.29 -3.65 -1.79
N ARG A 61 19.63 -2.48 -1.93
CA ARG A 61 19.93 -1.53 -3.02
C ARG A 61 21.27 -0.84 -2.82
N LYS A 62 22.03 -0.73 -3.91
CA LYS A 62 23.29 0.03 -3.94
C LYS A 62 23.09 1.54 -3.73
N THR A 63 21.93 2.05 -4.10
CA THR A 63 21.59 3.46 -3.99
C THR A 63 20.18 3.59 -3.44
N ILE A 64 20.07 4.26 -2.29
CA ILE A 64 18.80 4.56 -1.66
C ILE A 64 18.26 5.85 -2.28
N ILE A 65 17.09 5.76 -2.91
CA ILE A 65 16.40 6.89 -3.53
C ILE A 65 14.92 6.84 -3.17
N PRO A 66 14.25 8.00 -3.06
CA PRO A 66 12.81 8.06 -3.02
C PRO A 66 12.22 7.56 -4.35
N ASP A 67 11.28 6.64 -4.25
CA ASP A 67 10.58 6.01 -5.36
C ASP A 67 9.20 5.53 -4.89
N GLU A 68 8.45 4.89 -5.77
CA GLU A 68 7.13 4.40 -5.44
C GLU A 68 7.16 3.25 -4.42
N THR A 69 8.23 2.45 -4.40
CA THR A 69 8.42 1.35 -3.43
C THR A 69 8.56 1.91 -2.01
N THR A 70 9.45 2.87 -1.82
CA THR A 70 9.70 3.56 -0.55
C THR A 70 8.47 4.36 -0.09
N SER A 71 7.73 4.92 -1.04
CA SER A 71 6.43 5.56 -0.79
C SER A 71 5.37 4.57 -0.34
N LEU A 72 5.34 3.36 -0.91
CA LEU A 72 4.42 2.30 -0.50
C LEU A 72 4.72 1.82 0.92
N ILE A 73 5.98 1.61 1.26
CA ILE A 73 6.37 1.20 2.62
C ILE A 73 6.05 2.32 3.62
N SER A 74 6.32 3.58 3.28
CA SER A 74 5.96 4.71 4.14
C SER A 74 4.45 4.76 4.41
N TYR A 75 3.66 4.48 3.38
CA TYR A 75 2.21 4.37 3.49
C TYR A 75 1.77 3.21 4.39
N MET A 76 2.36 2.03 4.19
CA MET A 76 2.12 0.81 4.99
C MET A 76 2.46 0.97 6.48
N LEU A 77 3.51 1.74 6.78
CA LEU A 77 3.97 1.98 8.16
C LEU A 77 3.37 3.22 8.81
N GLY A 78 2.75 4.11 8.02
CA GLY A 78 2.23 5.41 8.47
C GLY A 78 3.32 6.38 8.90
N LYS A 79 4.55 6.23 8.41
CA LYS A 79 5.70 7.10 8.73
C LYS A 79 6.68 7.14 7.55
N GLU A 80 7.40 8.24 7.40
CA GLU A 80 8.47 8.33 6.39
C GLU A 80 9.61 7.37 6.74
N ILE A 81 10.08 6.64 5.73
CA ILE A 81 11.18 5.66 5.91
C ILE A 81 12.53 6.15 5.39
N LEU A 82 12.56 7.25 4.65
CA LEU A 82 13.80 7.82 4.14
C LEU A 82 14.09 9.14 4.84
N THR A 83 15.36 9.38 5.17
CA THR A 83 15.84 10.65 5.70
C THR A 83 16.83 11.25 4.71
N LYS A 84 16.63 12.51 4.36
CA LYS A 84 17.56 13.26 3.51
C LYS A 84 18.77 13.69 4.34
N GLN A 85 19.96 13.38 3.85
CA GLN A 85 21.24 13.72 4.46
C GLN A 85 21.75 15.09 3.99
N GLU A 86 22.75 15.63 4.68
CA GLU A 86 23.36 16.94 4.37
C GLU A 86 23.96 17.00 2.96
N ASP A 87 24.48 15.88 2.46
CA ASP A 87 25.06 15.73 1.13
C ASP A 87 24.01 15.53 0.01
N ASN A 88 22.72 15.72 0.33
CA ASN A 88 21.56 15.43 -0.51
C ASN A 88 21.34 13.95 -0.85
N SER A 89 22.09 13.02 -0.26
CA SER A 89 21.77 11.59 -0.34
C SER A 89 20.57 11.24 0.54
N PHE A 90 20.05 10.03 0.37
CA PHE A 90 19.00 9.48 1.22
C PHE A 90 19.53 8.26 1.97
N ALA A 91 19.10 8.12 3.21
CA ALA A 91 19.34 6.94 4.03
C ALA A 91 18.01 6.36 4.50
N ILE A 92 18.01 5.04 4.73
CA ILE A 92 16.93 4.36 5.44
C ILE A 92 16.93 4.86 6.89
N SER A 93 15.77 5.28 7.38
CA SER A 93 15.64 5.78 8.75
C SER A 93 15.95 4.66 9.76
N GLU A 94 16.80 4.96 10.75
CA GLU A 94 17.25 3.99 11.77
C GLU A 94 16.08 3.38 12.57
N ASN A 95 14.95 4.08 12.65
CA ASN A 95 13.80 3.71 13.49
C ASN A 95 12.65 3.03 12.73
N ILE A 96 12.89 2.50 11.54
CA ILE A 96 11.83 1.74 10.83
C ILE A 96 11.43 0.50 11.62
N PHE A 97 12.39 -0.17 12.27
CA PHE A 97 12.29 -1.52 12.84
C PHE A 97 12.04 -1.57 14.36
N THR A 98 11.67 -0.46 15.00
CA THR A 98 11.49 -0.42 16.46
C THR A 98 10.20 -1.10 16.92
N GLU A 99 9.31 -1.43 16.01
CA GLU A 99 7.98 -1.97 16.29
C GLU A 99 8.01 -3.49 16.32
N ASN A 100 7.41 -4.08 17.35
CA ASN A 100 7.24 -5.54 17.41
C ASN A 100 6.08 -5.99 16.51
N TYR A 101 5.95 -7.31 16.34
CA TYR A 101 4.89 -7.92 15.52
C TYR A 101 3.47 -7.47 15.90
N GLN A 102 3.18 -7.30 17.20
CA GLN A 102 1.85 -6.90 17.66
C GLN A 102 1.53 -5.46 17.26
N ASP A 103 2.51 -4.57 17.34
CA ASP A 103 2.34 -3.17 16.95
C ASP A 103 2.15 -3.02 15.43
N LEU A 104 2.93 -3.76 14.65
CA LEU A 104 2.76 -3.82 13.19
C LEU A 104 1.40 -4.41 12.79
N THR A 105 0.93 -5.44 13.51
CA THR A 105 -0.41 -6.02 13.30
C THR A 105 -1.51 -4.99 13.60
N LYS A 106 -1.40 -4.22 14.67
CA LYS A 106 -2.36 -3.15 14.99
C LYS A 106 -2.38 -2.07 13.91
N LYS A 107 -1.21 -1.69 13.39
CA LYS A 107 -1.11 -0.74 12.28
C LYS A 107 -1.80 -1.24 11.03
N PHE A 108 -1.54 -2.49 10.65
CA PHE A 108 -2.23 -3.15 9.53
C PHE A 108 -3.75 -3.13 9.70
N ILE A 109 -4.26 -3.55 10.88
CA ILE A 109 -5.70 -3.53 11.17
C ILE A 109 -6.26 -2.10 11.07
N THR A 110 -5.56 -1.12 11.62
CA THR A 110 -5.97 0.29 11.58
C THR A 110 -6.04 0.79 10.14
N LEU A 111 -5.02 0.49 9.32
CA LEU A 111 -4.98 0.88 7.92
C LEU A 111 -6.12 0.22 7.12
N ASN A 112 -6.38 -1.07 7.35
CA ASN A 112 -7.53 -1.76 6.77
C ASN A 112 -8.88 -1.14 7.17
N ASN A 113 -9.03 -0.73 8.43
CA ASN A 113 -10.24 -0.05 8.88
C ASN A 113 -10.42 1.31 8.17
N LEU A 114 -9.34 2.06 7.94
CA LEU A 114 -9.39 3.31 7.18
C LEU A 114 -9.83 3.09 5.72
N HIS A 115 -9.28 2.07 5.06
CA HIS A 115 -9.69 1.68 3.71
C HIS A 115 -11.16 1.27 3.66
N THR A 116 -11.60 0.47 4.63
CA THR A 116 -13.00 0.02 4.76
C THR A 116 -13.94 1.22 4.90
N ALA A 117 -13.66 2.12 5.85
CA ALA A 117 -14.47 3.31 6.07
C ALA A 117 -14.54 4.21 4.82
N LYS A 118 -13.45 4.35 4.07
CA LYS A 118 -13.43 5.14 2.83
C LYS A 118 -14.23 4.46 1.71
N ARG A 119 -14.15 3.13 1.57
CA ARG A 119 -15.00 2.37 0.64
C ARG A 119 -16.48 2.51 0.98
N GLU A 120 -16.84 2.36 2.24
CA GLU A 120 -18.22 2.53 2.71
C GLU A 120 -18.74 3.94 2.43
N LYS A 121 -17.95 4.96 2.74
CA LYS A 121 -18.27 6.35 2.41
C LYS A 121 -18.55 6.54 0.92
N ASN A 122 -17.69 6.03 0.04
CA ASN A 122 -17.86 6.12 -1.41
C ASN A 122 -19.15 5.42 -1.90
N ILE A 123 -19.48 4.26 -1.29
CA ILE A 123 -20.73 3.53 -1.58
C ILE A 123 -21.95 4.36 -1.15
N ILE A 124 -21.90 5.01 0.01
CA ILE A 124 -23.00 5.84 0.50
C ILE A 124 -23.17 7.08 -0.39
N GLU A 125 -22.09 7.78 -0.72
CA GLU A 125 -22.10 8.97 -1.57
C GLU A 125 -22.64 8.67 -2.98
N SER A 126 -22.20 7.57 -3.59
CA SER A 126 -22.71 7.13 -4.90
C SER A 126 -24.21 6.79 -4.85
N LYS A 127 -24.68 6.11 -3.81
CA LYS A 127 -26.11 5.84 -3.60
C LYS A 127 -26.93 7.13 -3.45
N ILE A 128 -26.42 8.12 -2.70
CA ILE A 128 -27.06 9.43 -2.54
C ILE A 128 -27.12 10.17 -3.89
N HIS A 129 -26.01 10.18 -4.63
CA HIS A 129 -25.94 10.81 -5.95
C HIS A 129 -26.97 10.19 -6.91
N ASN A 130 -27.03 8.87 -6.99
CA ASN A 130 -27.96 8.15 -7.85
C ASN A 130 -29.43 8.41 -7.48
N ARG A 131 -29.76 8.47 -6.18
CA ARG A 131 -31.11 8.85 -5.72
C ARG A 131 -31.49 10.28 -6.12
N LYS A 132 -30.56 11.25 -6.00
CA LYS A 132 -30.78 12.64 -6.42
C LYS A 132 -31.00 12.74 -7.93
N ALA A 133 -30.23 11.99 -8.73
CA ALA A 133 -30.39 11.94 -10.18
C ALA A 133 -31.77 11.38 -10.57
N LEU A 134 -32.20 10.27 -9.97
CA LEU A 134 -33.53 9.68 -10.21
C LEU A 134 -34.67 10.65 -9.87
N ASN A 135 -34.58 11.36 -8.74
CA ASN A 135 -35.61 12.32 -8.33
C ASN A 135 -35.69 13.56 -9.24
N LYS A 136 -34.56 13.97 -9.85
CA LYS A 136 -34.57 15.05 -10.86
C LYS A 136 -35.24 14.60 -12.16
N ILE A 137 -35.07 13.35 -12.58
CA ILE A 137 -35.71 12.79 -13.77
C ILE A 137 -37.24 12.70 -13.56
N LYS A 138 -37.69 12.21 -12.40
CA LYS A 138 -39.12 12.11 -12.07
C LYS A 138 -39.85 13.46 -11.97
N LYS A 139 -39.16 14.56 -11.64
CA LYS A 139 -39.76 15.91 -11.62
C LYS A 139 -39.85 16.57 -12.99
N ARG A 140 -39.20 16.02 -14.02
CA ARG A 140 -39.18 16.55 -15.39
C ARG A 140 -40.15 15.82 -16.32
N LEU A 141 -40.73 14.71 -15.86
CA LEU A 141 -41.83 13.97 -16.49
C LEU A 141 -43.13 14.39 -15.84
#